data_AF-A0A0L7KXV0-F1
#
_entry.id   AF-A0A0L7KXV0-F1
#
_cell.length_a   1.000
_cell.length_b   1.000
_cell.length_c   1.000
_cell.angle_alpha   90.00
_cell.angle_beta   90.00
_cell.angle_gamma   90.00
#
_symmetry.space_group_name_H-M   'P 1'
#
loop_
_entity.id
_entity.type
_entity.pdbx_description
1 polymer ?
#
loop_
_entity_poly.entity_id
_entity_poly.type
_entity_poly.pdbx_seq_one_letter_code
_entity_poly.pdbx_strand_id
1 'polypeptide(L)'
;MESNLANDIKLTRLISWSSRTTQMVTMMKMKVVLLLVGFVMLTEASQDVVMEMTKTFAKPLEACKIELNLSESVSTDILNFWKDGYELNDPSTGCAIICLASKLELLDPEYNLHHGKAHDFAKTHGADDGLAKQLVDLLLGCNQKNSEEQDFCWRALKVAKCFKAEIHNLNWTPSMELIVEAGDAMKFLAKGFLKVLEECKKELNLDDQLLSDLYYYWKQDYSRLSRDTGCAIICMSKKLDLLDETGKMHHGNAKEYAMAQGADADLAVKIINVIHGCEKEQDPHEDHCLWVLEVAKCFRTRIHELEWSPTMEVVIGEVLVEIS
;
A
#
# COMPACT_ATOMS: atom_id res chain seq x y z
N MET A 1 -70.96 -39.86 -0.18
CA MET A 1 -70.49 -38.47 -0.46
C MET A 1 -69.69 -37.86 0.70
N GLU A 2 -69.41 -38.60 1.79
CA GLU A 2 -68.71 -38.07 2.97
C GLU A 2 -67.20 -38.37 3.00
N SER A 3 -66.68 -39.24 2.13
CA SER A 3 -65.25 -39.60 2.10
C SER A 3 -64.34 -38.57 1.45
N ASN A 4 -64.88 -37.59 0.72
CA ASN A 4 -64.09 -36.62 -0.03
C ASN A 4 -63.75 -35.36 0.79
N LEU A 5 -64.53 -35.01 1.81
CA LEU A 5 -64.31 -33.78 2.60
C LEU A 5 -63.13 -33.91 3.58
N ALA A 6 -62.85 -35.11 4.09
CA ALA A 6 -61.77 -35.35 5.04
C ALA A 6 -60.37 -35.28 4.40
N ASN A 7 -60.27 -35.59 3.11
CA ASN A 7 -58.99 -35.54 2.38
C ASN A 7 -58.61 -34.10 2.00
N ASP A 8 -59.57 -33.25 1.66
CA ASP A 8 -59.31 -31.85 1.32
C ASP A 8 -58.78 -31.03 2.50
N ILE A 9 -59.26 -31.28 3.72
CA ILE A 9 -58.81 -30.58 4.93
C ILE A 9 -57.38 -30.97 5.32
N LYS A 10 -56.97 -32.23 5.09
CA LYS A 10 -55.59 -32.67 5.32
C LYS A 10 -54.62 -32.04 4.31
N LEU A 11 -55.03 -31.92 3.05
CA LEU A 11 -54.20 -31.34 2.00
C LEU A 11 -53.96 -29.85 2.22
N THR A 12 -54.99 -29.08 2.59
CA THR A 12 -54.85 -27.64 2.89
C THR A 12 -53.96 -27.38 4.11
N ARG A 13 -54.03 -28.22 5.16
CA ARG A 13 -53.14 -28.08 6.32
C ARG A 13 -51.68 -28.36 6.00
N LEU A 14 -51.39 -29.39 5.19
CA LEU A 14 -50.03 -29.73 4.77
C LEU A 14 -49.39 -28.64 3.89
N ILE A 15 -50.16 -28.05 2.96
CA ILE A 15 -49.69 -26.94 2.11
C ILE A 15 -49.36 -25.70 2.95
N SER A 16 -50.19 -25.39 3.96
CA SER A 16 -49.95 -24.24 4.85
C SER A 16 -48.71 -24.41 5.74
N TRP A 17 -48.39 -25.65 6.12
CA TRP A 17 -47.23 -25.97 6.97
C TRP A 17 -45.92 -26.00 6.17
N SER A 18 -45.96 -26.50 4.92
CA SER A 18 -44.88 -26.41 3.95
C SER A 18 -44.55 -24.94 3.61
N SER A 19 -45.56 -24.11 3.33
CA SER A 19 -45.36 -22.69 3.01
C SER A 19 -44.70 -21.90 4.16
N ARG A 20 -45.14 -22.11 5.42
CA ARG A 20 -44.55 -21.42 6.58
C ARG A 20 -43.12 -21.84 6.88
N THR A 21 -42.78 -23.11 6.69
CA THR A 21 -41.41 -23.61 6.92
C THR A 21 -40.46 -23.11 5.83
N THR A 22 -40.87 -23.11 4.56
CA THR A 22 -40.07 -22.52 3.47
C THR A 22 -39.83 -21.02 3.66
N GLN A 23 -40.83 -20.27 4.13
CA GLN A 23 -40.75 -18.82 4.36
C GLN A 23 -39.85 -18.48 5.57
N MET A 24 -39.89 -19.26 6.65
CA MET A 24 -38.97 -19.11 7.78
C MET A 24 -37.51 -19.41 7.40
N VAL A 25 -37.27 -20.46 6.61
CA VAL A 25 -35.92 -20.82 6.15
C VAL A 25 -35.35 -19.76 5.21
N THR A 26 -36.16 -19.13 4.35
CA THR A 26 -35.70 -18.03 3.49
C THR A 26 -35.38 -16.78 4.28
N MET A 27 -36.21 -16.39 5.25
CA MET A 27 -35.93 -15.25 6.13
C MET A 27 -34.66 -15.45 6.97
N MET A 28 -34.42 -16.67 7.46
CA MET A 28 -33.22 -16.99 8.23
C MET A 28 -31.96 -16.95 7.37
N LYS A 29 -32.00 -17.50 6.14
CA LYS A 29 -30.88 -17.41 5.18
C LYS A 29 -30.56 -15.96 4.81
N MET A 30 -31.57 -15.13 4.58
CA MET A 30 -31.38 -13.73 4.21
C MET A 30 -30.74 -12.90 5.33
N LYS A 31 -31.12 -13.15 6.59
CA LYS A 31 -30.49 -12.50 7.76
C LYS A 31 -29.03 -12.92 7.94
N VAL A 32 -28.70 -14.19 7.70
CA VAL A 32 -27.31 -14.69 7.76
C VAL A 32 -26.45 -14.04 6.68
N VAL A 33 -26.96 -13.93 5.44
CA VAL A 33 -26.24 -13.26 4.35
C VAL A 33 -26.00 -11.78 4.64
N LEU A 34 -27.01 -11.06 5.15
CA LEU A 34 -26.86 -9.64 5.50
C LEU A 34 -25.85 -9.42 6.65
N LEU A 35 -25.82 -10.30 7.65
CA LEU A 35 -24.83 -10.26 8.73
C LEU A 35 -23.41 -10.50 8.21
N LEU A 36 -23.23 -11.48 7.31
CA LEU A 36 -21.92 -11.77 6.71
C LEU A 36 -21.41 -10.62 5.84
N VAL A 37 -22.27 -10.05 4.98
CA VAL A 37 -21.91 -8.90 4.15
C VAL A 37 -21.58 -7.67 5.01
N GLY A 38 -22.37 -7.40 6.05
CA GLY A 38 -22.08 -6.31 6.98
C GLY A 38 -20.75 -6.46 7.70
N PHE A 39 -20.38 -7.70 8.07
CA PHE A 39 -19.09 -7.98 8.71
C PHE A 39 -17.91 -7.73 7.77
N VAL A 40 -17.99 -8.20 6.51
CA VAL A 40 -16.92 -8.01 5.51
C VAL A 40 -16.71 -6.52 5.18
N MET A 41 -17.80 -5.76 5.01
CA MET A 41 -17.70 -4.32 4.70
C MET A 41 -17.08 -3.51 5.85
N LEU A 42 -17.34 -3.88 7.11
CA LEU A 42 -16.77 -3.20 8.27
C LEU A 42 -15.27 -3.50 8.42
N THR A 43 -14.82 -4.70 8.08
CA THR A 43 -13.39 -5.05 8.16
C THR A 43 -12.54 -4.29 7.14
N GLU A 44 -13.03 -4.11 5.92
CA GLU A 44 -12.32 -3.34 4.88
C GLU A 44 -12.16 -1.87 5.29
N ALA A 45 -13.23 -1.25 5.80
CA ALA A 45 -13.17 0.15 6.26
C ALA A 45 -12.16 0.36 7.40
N SER A 46 -12.04 -0.59 8.35
CA SER A 46 -11.06 -0.49 9.43
C SER A 46 -9.61 -0.65 8.93
N GLN A 47 -9.37 -1.53 7.95
CA GLN A 47 -8.03 -1.70 7.37
C GLN A 47 -7.56 -0.44 6.63
N ASP A 48 -8.47 0.20 5.88
CA ASP A 48 -8.19 1.46 5.19
C ASP A 48 -7.82 2.57 6.17
N VAL A 49 -8.55 2.68 7.29
CA VAL A 49 -8.24 3.65 8.35
C VAL A 49 -6.87 3.38 8.98
N VAL A 50 -6.56 2.12 9.32
CA VAL A 50 -5.25 1.77 9.90
C VAL A 50 -4.12 2.01 8.89
N MET A 51 -4.37 1.77 7.61
CA MET A 51 -3.43 2.07 6.52
C MET A 51 -3.14 3.58 6.46
N GLU A 52 -4.17 4.41 6.35
CA GLU A 52 -4.00 5.87 6.27
C GLU A 52 -3.34 6.45 7.52
N MET A 53 -3.67 5.94 8.70
CA MET A 53 -2.98 6.29 9.94
C MET A 53 -1.50 5.87 9.90
N THR A 54 -1.19 4.66 9.44
CA THR A 54 0.21 4.16 9.34
C THR A 54 1.04 5.04 8.42
N LYS A 55 0.50 5.41 7.25
CA LYS A 55 1.15 6.30 6.29
C LYS A 55 1.49 7.64 6.92
N THR A 56 0.50 8.33 7.48
CA THR A 56 0.74 9.63 8.11
C THR A 56 1.65 9.50 9.34
N PHE A 57 1.56 8.40 10.09
CA PHE A 57 2.44 8.14 11.22
C PHE A 57 3.90 8.03 10.81
N ALA A 58 4.19 7.44 9.64
CA ALA A 58 5.54 7.26 9.12
C ALA A 58 6.13 8.49 8.43
N LYS A 59 5.33 9.49 8.01
CA LYS A 59 5.82 10.70 7.30
C LYS A 59 6.99 11.40 7.99
N PRO A 60 7.02 11.57 9.33
CA PRO A 60 8.14 12.22 10.01
C PRO A 60 9.38 11.33 10.22
N LEU A 61 9.40 10.08 9.72
CA LEU A 61 10.44 9.09 10.04
C LEU A 61 11.84 9.57 9.70
N GLU A 62 12.05 10.16 8.52
CA GLU A 62 13.38 10.66 8.13
C GLU A 62 13.89 11.77 9.06
N ALA A 63 13.00 12.69 9.47
CA ALA A 63 13.38 13.70 10.45
C ALA A 63 13.77 13.06 11.80
N CYS A 64 13.03 12.04 12.24
CA CYS A 64 13.34 11.29 13.46
C CYS A 64 14.66 10.51 13.35
N LYS A 65 14.94 9.89 12.20
CA LYS A 65 16.20 9.17 11.95
C LYS A 65 17.39 10.11 12.08
N ILE A 66 17.30 11.30 11.47
CA ILE A 66 18.37 12.31 11.55
C ILE A 66 18.52 12.83 12.99
N GLU A 67 17.43 13.20 13.65
CA GLU A 67 17.46 13.79 15.00
C GLU A 67 18.01 12.83 16.06
N LEU A 68 17.67 11.55 15.95
CA LEU A 68 18.08 10.52 16.91
C LEU A 68 19.29 9.69 16.44
N ASN A 69 19.84 9.99 15.26
CA ASN A 69 20.92 9.23 14.63
C ASN A 69 20.62 7.72 14.59
N LEU A 70 19.43 7.36 14.11
CA LEU A 70 18.94 5.98 14.04
C LEU A 70 19.57 5.23 12.87
N SER A 71 19.79 3.94 13.05
CA SER A 71 20.26 3.04 11.99
C SER A 71 19.15 2.65 11.01
N GLU A 72 19.54 2.17 9.83
CA GLU A 72 18.62 1.66 8.82
C GLU A 72 17.80 0.43 9.25
N SER A 73 18.21 -0.26 10.32
CA SER A 73 17.39 -1.31 10.94
C SER A 73 16.02 -0.78 11.39
N VAL A 74 15.94 0.48 11.83
CA VAL A 74 14.66 1.10 12.23
C VAL A 74 13.74 1.28 11.03
N SER A 75 14.27 1.71 9.87
CA SER A 75 13.50 1.79 8.63
C SER A 75 12.86 0.44 8.29
N THR A 76 13.65 -0.63 8.42
CA THR A 76 13.20 -2.00 8.16
C THR A 76 12.10 -2.43 9.13
N ASP A 77 12.25 -2.10 10.42
CA ASP A 77 11.27 -2.40 11.46
C ASP A 77 9.93 -1.70 11.23
N ILE A 78 9.96 -0.42 10.86
CA ILE A 78 8.74 0.36 10.58
C ILE A 78 8.04 -0.14 9.31
N LEU A 79 8.79 -0.47 8.26
CA LEU A 79 8.22 -1.01 7.01
C LEU A 79 7.58 -2.39 7.19
N ASN A 80 8.22 -3.26 7.98
CA ASN A 80 7.73 -4.61 8.26
C ASN A 80 6.81 -4.66 9.50
N PHE A 81 6.44 -3.50 10.08
CA PHE A 81 5.69 -3.45 11.33
C PHE A 81 4.43 -4.32 11.30
N TRP A 82 3.67 -4.27 10.20
CA TRP A 82 2.42 -5.03 10.04
C TRP A 82 2.60 -6.45 9.50
N LYS A 83 3.82 -6.87 9.15
CA LYS A 83 4.07 -8.20 8.59
C LYS A 83 3.89 -9.30 9.64
N ASP A 84 3.11 -10.33 9.29
CA ASP A 84 2.93 -11.51 10.13
C ASP A 84 4.28 -12.21 10.41
N GLY A 85 4.52 -12.55 11.67
CA GLY A 85 5.76 -13.19 12.12
C GLY A 85 7.00 -12.30 12.16
N TYR A 86 6.92 -11.02 11.74
CA TYR A 86 8.02 -10.07 11.90
C TYR A 86 8.09 -9.56 13.34
N GLU A 87 9.26 -9.71 13.96
CA GLU A 87 9.52 -9.40 15.37
C GLU A 87 10.35 -8.13 15.55
N LEU A 88 9.79 -7.17 16.29
CA LEU A 88 10.51 -5.96 16.70
C LEU A 88 11.32 -6.24 17.95
N ASN A 89 12.64 -6.05 17.87
CA ASN A 89 13.58 -6.34 18.97
C ASN A 89 14.57 -5.21 19.25
N ASP A 90 14.59 -4.17 18.41
CA ASP A 90 15.50 -3.02 18.57
C ASP A 90 14.83 -1.92 19.40
N PRO A 91 15.35 -1.55 20.59
CA PRO A 91 14.82 -0.42 21.36
C PRO A 91 14.88 0.91 20.60
N SER A 92 15.79 1.04 19.62
CA SER A 92 15.87 2.22 18.75
C SER A 92 14.58 2.45 17.98
N THR A 93 13.88 1.36 17.60
CA THR A 93 12.54 1.43 16.99
C THR A 93 11.52 2.00 17.96
N GLY A 94 11.62 1.66 19.25
CA GLY A 94 10.80 2.26 20.30
C GLY A 94 11.03 3.77 20.45
N CYS A 95 12.29 4.22 20.40
CA CYS A 95 12.62 5.65 20.41
C CYS A 95 12.07 6.36 19.15
N ALA A 96 12.16 5.71 17.98
CA ALA A 96 11.60 6.24 16.74
C ALA A 96 10.08 6.46 16.86
N ILE A 97 9.35 5.50 17.43
CA ILE A 97 7.90 5.59 17.66
C ILE A 97 7.55 6.78 18.56
N ILE A 98 8.32 7.03 19.63
CA ILE A 98 8.11 8.21 20.48
C ILE A 98 8.33 9.50 19.69
N CYS A 99 9.41 9.57 18.89
CA CYS A 99 9.69 10.74 18.06
C CYS A 99 8.56 11.01 17.06
N LEU A 100 8.12 9.97 16.34
CA LEU A 100 7.00 10.05 15.39
C LEU A 100 5.73 10.56 16.07
N ALA A 101 5.35 9.93 17.19
CA ALA A 101 4.17 10.32 17.95
C ALA A 101 4.28 11.76 18.51
N SER A 102 5.46 12.19 18.93
CA SER A 102 5.70 13.57 19.40
C SER A 102 5.57 14.59 18.27
N LYS A 103 6.13 14.31 17.09
CA LYS A 103 6.01 15.19 15.91
C LYS A 103 4.57 15.33 15.41
N LEU A 104 3.73 14.33 15.68
CA LEU A 104 2.30 14.33 15.40
C LEU A 104 1.47 14.82 16.60
N GLU A 105 2.13 15.30 17.64
CA GLU A 105 1.53 15.80 18.89
C GLU A 105 0.59 14.79 19.59
N LEU A 106 0.82 13.50 19.38
CA LEU A 106 0.00 12.43 19.97
C LEU A 106 0.38 12.15 21.42
N LEU A 107 1.52 12.68 21.89
CA LEU A 107 2.01 12.53 23.26
C LEU A 107 1.91 13.84 24.03
N ASP A 108 1.71 13.73 25.35
CA ASP A 108 1.86 14.83 26.29
C ASP A 108 3.36 15.03 26.69
N PRO A 109 3.70 16.10 27.45
CA PRO A 109 5.08 16.35 27.88
C PRO A 109 5.71 15.24 28.72
N GLU A 110 4.89 14.37 29.31
CA GLU A 110 5.28 13.21 30.10
C GLU A 110 5.37 11.92 29.26
N TYR A 111 5.26 12.03 27.93
CA TYR A 111 5.28 10.94 26.95
C TYR A 111 4.12 9.94 27.06
N ASN A 112 2.99 10.35 27.66
CA ASN A 112 1.76 9.56 27.62
C ASN A 112 0.92 9.92 26.41
N LEU A 113 0.09 8.98 25.96
CA LEU A 113 -0.83 9.20 24.85
C LEU A 113 -1.86 10.28 25.22
N HIS A 114 -1.89 11.37 24.46
CA HIS A 114 -2.88 12.42 24.60
C HIS A 114 -4.21 11.95 23.99
N HIS A 115 -5.13 11.47 24.83
CA HIS A 115 -6.42 10.88 24.40
C HIS A 115 -7.17 11.72 23.35
N GLY A 116 -7.34 13.02 23.57
CA GLY A 116 -8.06 13.91 22.64
C GLY A 116 -7.41 13.97 21.25
N LYS A 117 -6.12 14.30 21.19
CA LYS A 117 -5.35 14.36 19.95
C LYS A 117 -5.24 13.02 19.23
N ALA A 118 -5.07 11.91 19.97
CA ALA A 118 -5.05 10.57 19.37
C ALA A 118 -6.40 10.19 18.73
N HIS A 119 -7.50 10.56 19.38
CA HIS A 119 -8.85 10.38 18.84
C HIS A 119 -9.07 11.23 17.58
N ASP A 120 -8.72 12.51 17.63
CA ASP A 120 -8.85 13.43 16.49
C ASP A 120 -7.94 13.03 15.32
N PHE A 121 -6.75 12.51 15.61
CA PHE A 121 -5.86 11.94 14.61
C PHE A 121 -6.53 10.79 13.89
N ALA A 122 -7.10 9.80 14.59
CA ALA A 122 -7.81 8.70 13.95
C ALA A 122 -8.99 9.20 13.08
N LYS A 123 -9.78 10.17 13.56
CA LYS A 123 -10.91 10.73 12.81
C LYS A 123 -10.49 11.47 11.54
N THR A 124 -9.36 12.19 11.59
CA THR A 124 -8.79 12.88 10.43
C THR A 124 -8.35 11.89 9.34
N HIS A 125 -8.13 10.63 9.70
CA HIS A 125 -7.73 9.54 8.80
C HIS A 125 -8.89 8.56 8.51
N GLY A 126 -10.13 9.04 8.61
CA GLY A 126 -11.31 8.31 8.14
C GLY A 126 -12.02 7.46 9.19
N ALA A 127 -11.50 7.38 10.43
CA ALA A 127 -12.22 6.71 11.49
C ALA A 127 -13.53 7.46 11.84
N ASP A 128 -14.62 6.72 12.02
CA ASP A 128 -15.76 7.27 12.74
C ASP A 128 -15.44 7.39 14.25
N ASP A 129 -16.36 7.99 15.01
CA ASP A 129 -16.16 8.21 16.45
C ASP A 129 -15.98 6.90 17.25
N GLY A 130 -16.68 5.84 16.83
CA GLY A 130 -16.60 4.53 17.48
C GLY A 130 -15.27 3.84 17.24
N LEU A 131 -14.82 3.82 15.98
CA LEU A 131 -13.53 3.26 15.58
C LEU A 131 -12.36 4.06 16.17
N ALA A 132 -12.42 5.40 16.13
CA ALA A 132 -11.41 6.27 16.72
C ALA A 132 -11.25 6.01 18.22
N LYS A 133 -12.37 5.92 18.94
CA LYS A 133 -12.37 5.56 20.36
C LYS A 133 -11.78 4.17 20.59
N GLN A 134 -12.17 3.18 19.80
CA GLN A 134 -11.66 1.82 19.94
C GLN A 134 -10.15 1.75 19.73
N LEU A 135 -9.60 2.45 18.74
CA LEU A 135 -8.16 2.53 18.49
C LEU A 135 -7.39 3.15 19.69
N VAL A 136 -7.92 4.24 20.26
CA VAL A 136 -7.34 4.88 21.45
C VAL A 136 -7.41 3.96 22.67
N ASP A 137 -8.55 3.29 22.88
CA ASP A 137 -8.74 2.36 24.00
C ASP A 137 -7.76 1.17 23.91
N LEU A 138 -7.50 0.64 22.70
CA LEU A 138 -6.48 -0.40 22.47
C LEU A 138 -5.07 0.08 22.85
N LEU A 139 -4.67 1.28 22.40
CA LEU A 139 -3.37 1.86 22.74
C LEU A 139 -3.21 2.10 24.24
N LEU A 140 -4.25 2.64 24.90
CA LEU A 140 -4.24 2.85 26.34
C LEU A 140 -4.17 1.53 27.12
N GLY A 141 -4.91 0.52 26.69
CA GLY A 141 -4.83 -0.83 27.26
C GLY A 141 -3.43 -1.42 27.12
N CYS A 142 -2.79 -1.25 25.97
CA CYS A 142 -1.41 -1.67 25.75
C CYS A 142 -0.40 -0.89 26.59
N ASN A 143 -0.59 0.42 26.76
CA ASN A 143 0.24 1.25 27.64
C ASN A 143 0.13 0.79 29.09
N GLN A 144 -1.10 0.55 29.58
CA GLN A 144 -1.34 0.06 30.94
C GLN A 144 -0.72 -1.32 31.19
N LYS A 145 -0.82 -2.25 30.22
CA LYS A 145 -0.18 -3.58 30.31
C LYS A 145 1.35 -3.51 30.44
N ASN A 146 1.97 -2.41 30.01
CA ASN A 146 3.42 -2.23 29.97
C ASN A 146 3.91 -1.09 30.89
N SER A 147 3.11 -0.66 31.87
CA SER A 147 3.43 0.50 32.72
C SER A 147 4.65 0.31 33.63
N GLU A 148 5.05 -0.94 33.89
CA GLU A 148 6.22 -1.27 34.73
C GLU A 148 7.56 -1.08 34.01
N GLU A 149 7.55 -1.00 32.67
CA GLU A 149 8.77 -0.77 31.89
C GLU A 149 9.27 0.65 32.11
N GLN A 150 10.49 0.83 32.65
CA GLN A 150 10.99 2.15 33.03
C GLN A 150 11.62 2.90 31.87
N ASP A 151 12.25 2.17 30.94
CA ASP A 151 12.86 2.79 29.76
C ASP A 151 11.75 3.16 28.75
N PHE A 152 11.68 4.45 28.40
CA PHE A 152 10.61 4.94 27.54
C PHE A 152 10.62 4.27 26.16
N CYS A 153 11.80 4.03 25.57
CA CYS A 153 11.91 3.41 24.27
C CYS A 153 11.47 1.94 24.31
N TRP A 154 11.91 1.17 25.31
CA TRP A 154 11.41 -0.19 25.52
C TRP A 154 9.91 -0.22 25.78
N ARG A 155 9.39 0.72 26.56
CA ARG A 155 7.95 0.82 26.84
C ARG A 155 7.20 1.06 25.53
N ALA A 156 7.60 2.05 24.74
CA ALA A 156 6.98 2.36 23.46
C ALA A 156 7.03 1.17 22.49
N LEU A 157 8.16 0.46 22.42
CA LEU A 157 8.30 -0.76 21.62
C LEU A 157 7.32 -1.85 22.07
N LYS A 158 7.22 -2.10 23.38
CA LYS A 158 6.29 -3.09 23.94
C LYS A 158 4.82 -2.70 23.72
N VAL A 159 4.49 -1.43 23.86
CA VAL A 159 3.14 -0.89 23.55
C VAL A 159 2.82 -1.10 22.08
N ALA A 160 3.76 -0.82 21.18
CA ALA A 160 3.58 -1.03 19.75
C ALA A 160 3.41 -2.51 19.38
N LYS A 161 4.21 -3.42 19.97
CA LYS A 161 4.04 -4.88 19.79
C LYS A 161 2.67 -5.36 20.28
N CYS A 162 2.22 -4.86 21.43
CA CYS A 162 0.89 -5.15 21.95
C CYS A 162 -0.20 -4.65 21.00
N PHE A 163 -0.09 -3.39 20.55
CA PHE A 163 -1.07 -2.78 19.64
C PHE A 163 -1.13 -3.53 18.30
N LYS A 164 0.02 -3.89 17.73
CA LYS A 164 0.12 -4.78 16.55
C LYS A 164 -0.71 -6.04 16.77
N ALA A 165 -0.49 -6.76 17.87
CA ALA A 165 -1.21 -7.99 18.16
C ALA A 165 -2.74 -7.80 18.25
N GLU A 166 -3.20 -6.73 18.89
CA GLU A 166 -4.64 -6.43 18.98
C GLU A 166 -5.25 -6.11 17.60
N ILE A 167 -4.55 -5.35 16.74
CA ILE A 167 -4.99 -5.05 15.37
C ILE A 167 -5.04 -6.31 14.50
N HIS A 168 -4.06 -7.22 14.61
CA HIS A 168 -4.12 -8.53 13.96
C HIS A 168 -5.30 -9.38 14.45
N ASN A 169 -5.56 -9.41 15.76
CA ASN A 169 -6.70 -10.15 16.33
C ASN A 169 -8.06 -9.63 15.81
N LEU A 170 -8.15 -8.35 15.47
CA LEU A 170 -9.33 -7.73 14.88
C LEU A 170 -9.41 -7.89 13.34
N ASN A 171 -8.38 -8.47 12.71
CA ASN A 171 -8.19 -8.49 11.26
C ASN A 171 -8.19 -7.09 10.63
N TRP A 172 -7.64 -6.11 11.35
CA TRP A 172 -7.53 -4.71 10.91
C TRP A 172 -6.15 -4.37 10.35
N THR A 173 -5.27 -5.36 10.24
CA THR A 173 -3.93 -5.19 9.70
C THR A 173 -3.99 -4.67 8.27
N PRO A 174 -3.32 -3.56 7.95
CA PRO A 174 -3.26 -3.06 6.59
C PRO A 174 -2.41 -3.98 5.71
N SER A 175 -2.75 -4.11 4.43
CA SER A 175 -1.96 -4.87 3.47
C SER A 175 -0.68 -4.10 3.08
N MET A 176 0.26 -3.92 4.01
CA MET A 176 1.56 -3.29 3.74
C MET A 176 2.41 -4.07 2.75
N GLU A 177 2.15 -5.37 2.64
CA GLU A 177 2.75 -6.27 1.66
C GLU A 177 2.69 -5.64 0.26
N LEU A 178 1.52 -5.13 -0.15
CA LEU A 178 1.38 -4.48 -1.46
C LEU A 178 2.26 -3.23 -1.64
N ILE A 179 2.46 -2.41 -0.60
CA ILE A 179 3.23 -1.16 -0.72
C ILE A 179 4.73 -1.47 -0.77
N VAL A 180 5.21 -2.35 0.12
CA VAL A 180 6.61 -2.77 0.17
C VAL A 180 6.98 -3.54 -1.11
N GLU A 181 6.14 -4.49 -1.53
CA GLU A 181 6.34 -5.25 -2.77
C GLU A 181 6.29 -4.34 -4.00
N ALA A 182 5.41 -3.34 -4.02
CA ALA A 182 5.37 -2.38 -5.11
C ALA A 182 6.63 -1.51 -5.17
N GLY A 183 7.12 -1.04 -4.02
CA GLY A 183 8.38 -0.30 -3.92
C GLY A 183 9.57 -1.11 -4.42
N ASP A 184 9.69 -2.37 -3.97
CA ASP A 184 10.72 -3.30 -4.43
C ASP A 184 10.58 -3.61 -5.93
N ALA A 185 9.37 -3.86 -6.41
CA ALA A 185 9.11 -4.06 -7.84
C ALA A 185 9.52 -2.83 -8.66
N MET A 186 9.20 -1.60 -8.22
CA MET A 186 9.61 -0.37 -8.93
C MET A 186 11.13 -0.21 -8.95
N LYS A 187 11.81 -0.52 -7.85
CA LYS A 187 13.28 -0.55 -7.76
C LYS A 187 13.87 -1.56 -8.76
N PHE A 188 13.36 -2.79 -8.81
CA PHE A 188 13.87 -3.81 -9.73
C PHE A 188 13.57 -3.50 -11.20
N LEU A 189 12.40 -2.94 -11.50
CA LEU A 189 12.06 -2.43 -12.83
C LEU A 189 13.04 -1.31 -13.24
N ALA A 190 13.30 -0.33 -12.37
CA ALA A 190 14.26 0.74 -12.64
C ALA A 190 15.67 0.19 -12.93
N LYS A 191 16.14 -0.76 -12.12
CA LYS A 191 17.41 -1.48 -12.35
C LYS A 191 17.43 -2.20 -13.69
N GLY A 192 16.34 -2.87 -14.05
CA GLY A 192 16.21 -3.57 -15.32
C GLY A 192 16.34 -2.65 -16.53
N PHE A 193 15.74 -1.46 -16.47
CA PHE A 193 15.90 -0.41 -17.49
C PHE A 193 17.34 0.10 -17.56
N LEU A 194 17.95 0.41 -16.41
CA LEU A 194 19.31 0.92 -16.38
C LEU A 194 20.36 -0.08 -16.93
N LYS A 195 20.14 -1.39 -16.80
CA LYS A 195 21.02 -2.41 -17.39
C LYS A 195 21.17 -2.30 -18.91
N VAL A 196 20.13 -1.82 -19.60
CA VAL A 196 20.13 -1.65 -21.06
C VAL A 196 20.34 -0.19 -21.50
N LEU A 197 20.50 0.73 -20.53
CA LEU A 197 20.61 2.17 -20.79
C LEU A 197 21.86 2.53 -21.59
N GLU A 198 23.02 1.97 -21.27
CA GLU A 198 24.28 2.30 -21.96
C GLU A 198 24.25 1.90 -23.44
N GLU A 199 23.63 0.77 -23.77
CA GLU A 199 23.40 0.39 -25.16
C GLU A 199 22.50 1.40 -25.87
N CYS A 200 21.41 1.83 -25.21
CA CYS A 200 20.49 2.82 -25.76
C CYS A 200 21.12 4.20 -25.93
N LYS A 201 21.94 4.65 -24.98
CA LYS A 201 22.71 5.90 -25.09
C LYS A 201 23.58 5.88 -26.33
N LYS A 202 24.29 4.78 -26.55
CA LYS A 202 25.17 4.62 -27.72
C LYS A 202 24.41 4.55 -29.03
N GLU A 203 23.32 3.77 -29.09
CA GLU A 203 22.51 3.60 -30.30
C GLU A 203 21.83 4.90 -30.75
N LEU A 204 21.36 5.69 -29.79
CA LEU A 204 20.64 6.94 -30.04
C LEU A 204 21.56 8.18 -30.00
N ASN A 205 22.86 7.99 -29.71
CA ASN A 205 23.84 9.07 -29.54
C ASN A 205 23.36 10.14 -28.52
N LEU A 206 22.87 9.67 -27.37
CA LEU A 206 22.38 10.52 -26.28
C LEU A 206 23.56 10.99 -25.42
N ASP A 207 23.45 12.21 -24.90
CA ASP A 207 24.46 12.79 -24.02
C ASP A 207 24.32 12.31 -22.56
N ASP A 208 25.24 12.77 -21.72
CA ASP A 208 25.23 12.43 -20.29
C ASP A 208 24.18 13.22 -19.49
N GLN A 209 23.51 14.22 -20.06
CA GLN A 209 22.39 14.90 -19.41
C GLN A 209 21.22 13.93 -19.17
N LEU A 210 21.07 12.91 -20.03
CA LEU A 210 20.10 11.83 -19.83
C LEU A 210 20.25 11.12 -18.48
N LEU A 211 21.48 10.91 -18.00
CA LEU A 211 21.72 10.25 -16.71
C LEU A 211 21.19 11.10 -15.56
N SER A 212 21.33 12.42 -15.65
CA SER A 212 20.76 13.37 -14.68
C SER A 212 19.23 13.32 -14.70
N ASP A 213 18.62 13.32 -15.88
CA ASP A 213 17.17 13.26 -16.04
C ASP A 213 16.58 11.95 -15.47
N LEU A 214 17.25 10.81 -15.70
CA LEU A 214 16.86 9.51 -15.16
C LEU A 214 17.09 9.41 -13.64
N TYR A 215 18.17 10.01 -13.14
CA TYR A 215 18.45 10.09 -11.71
C TYR A 215 17.33 10.84 -10.98
N TYR A 216 16.95 12.02 -11.47
CA TYR A 216 15.90 12.84 -10.86
C TYR A 216 14.50 12.44 -11.30
N TYR A 217 14.34 11.36 -12.09
CA TYR A 217 13.06 10.95 -12.61
C TYR A 217 12.04 10.82 -11.49
N TRP A 218 12.34 10.08 -10.42
CA TRP A 218 11.43 9.86 -9.30
C TRP A 218 11.19 11.10 -8.42
N LYS A 219 11.84 12.23 -8.68
CA LYS A 219 11.62 13.46 -7.91
C LYS A 219 10.44 14.24 -8.53
N GLN A 220 9.31 14.34 -7.83
CA GLN A 220 8.09 14.97 -8.37
C GLN A 220 8.28 16.44 -8.76
N ASP A 221 9.08 17.19 -8.00
CA ASP A 221 9.40 18.60 -8.27
C ASP A 221 10.39 18.78 -9.43
N TYR A 222 10.96 17.68 -9.95
CA TYR A 222 11.79 17.70 -11.15
C TYR A 222 10.90 17.67 -12.40
N SER A 223 10.68 18.85 -12.95
CA SER A 223 9.85 19.07 -14.15
C SER A 223 10.63 18.95 -15.46
N ARG A 224 11.97 18.98 -15.41
CA ARG A 224 12.82 19.14 -16.59
C ARG A 224 13.34 17.81 -17.10
N LEU A 225 12.44 16.98 -17.62
CA LEU A 225 12.83 15.81 -18.41
C LEU A 225 12.93 16.20 -19.89
N SER A 226 14.01 15.81 -20.53
CA SER A 226 14.24 16.06 -21.95
C SER A 226 13.48 15.08 -22.85
N ARG A 227 13.29 15.47 -24.12
CA ARG A 227 12.79 14.58 -25.17
C ARG A 227 13.60 13.28 -25.25
N ASP A 228 14.90 13.37 -25.00
CA ASP A 228 15.84 12.25 -25.05
C ASP A 228 15.56 11.22 -23.97
N THR A 229 15.01 11.63 -22.80
CA THR A 229 14.48 10.69 -21.81
C THR A 229 13.39 9.80 -22.40
N GLY A 230 12.46 10.37 -23.16
CA GLY A 230 11.40 9.60 -23.82
C GLY A 230 11.95 8.63 -24.87
N CYS A 231 12.93 9.07 -25.68
CA CYS A 231 13.59 8.19 -26.65
C CYS A 231 14.34 7.04 -25.95
N ALA A 232 15.03 7.33 -24.85
CA ALA A 232 15.72 6.31 -24.05
C ALA A 232 14.73 5.28 -23.49
N ILE A 233 13.59 5.72 -22.94
CA ILE A 233 12.54 4.81 -22.43
C ILE A 233 12.02 3.90 -23.55
N ILE A 234 11.77 4.42 -24.76
CA ILE A 234 11.39 3.60 -25.91
C ILE A 234 12.45 2.55 -26.21
N CYS A 235 13.71 2.95 -26.31
CA CYS A 235 14.80 2.03 -26.63
C CYS A 235 14.95 0.93 -25.56
N MET A 236 14.96 1.30 -24.28
CA MET A 236 15.05 0.33 -23.18
C MET A 236 13.86 -0.62 -23.20
N SER A 237 12.64 -0.10 -23.42
CA SER A 237 11.43 -0.92 -23.51
C SER A 237 11.48 -1.91 -24.67
N LYS A 238 12.04 -1.52 -25.83
CA LYS A 238 12.24 -2.44 -26.96
C LYS A 238 13.26 -3.54 -26.65
N LYS A 239 14.38 -3.19 -26.02
CA LYS A 239 15.43 -4.16 -25.64
C LYS A 239 14.93 -5.17 -24.60
N LEU A 240 14.00 -4.75 -23.77
CA LEU A 240 13.34 -5.59 -22.75
C LEU A 240 12.07 -6.28 -23.27
N ASP A 241 11.77 -6.18 -24.58
CA ASP A 241 10.61 -6.77 -25.25
C ASP A 241 9.25 -6.37 -24.63
N LEU A 242 9.16 -5.12 -24.14
CA LEU A 242 7.99 -4.60 -23.43
C LEU A 242 6.99 -3.90 -24.36
N LEU A 243 7.33 -3.64 -25.62
CA LEU A 243 6.46 -2.93 -26.56
C LEU A 243 5.85 -3.87 -27.59
N ASP A 244 4.61 -3.61 -27.98
CA ASP A 244 3.94 -4.29 -29.08
C ASP A 244 4.34 -3.68 -30.44
N GLU A 245 3.79 -4.24 -31.53
CA GLU A 245 4.05 -3.78 -32.91
C GLU A 245 3.63 -2.32 -33.15
N THR A 246 2.75 -1.76 -32.30
CA THR A 246 2.29 -0.38 -32.38
C THR A 246 3.15 0.59 -31.57
N GLY A 247 4.13 0.07 -30.82
CA GLY A 247 4.99 0.85 -29.92
C GLY A 247 4.36 1.14 -28.57
N LYS A 248 3.21 0.52 -28.24
CA LYS A 248 2.56 0.59 -26.93
C LYS A 248 3.03 -0.51 -26.01
N MET A 249 2.78 -0.40 -24.71
CA MET A 249 3.15 -1.46 -23.77
C MET A 249 2.45 -2.79 -24.11
N HIS A 250 3.22 -3.85 -24.31
CA HIS A 250 2.70 -5.19 -24.58
C HIS A 250 2.27 -5.84 -23.26
N HIS A 251 0.95 -6.03 -23.09
CA HIS A 251 0.37 -6.49 -21.82
C HIS A 251 0.96 -7.80 -21.28
N GLY A 252 1.17 -8.80 -22.14
CA GLY A 252 1.72 -10.11 -21.75
C GLY A 252 3.18 -10.01 -21.28
N ASN A 253 4.08 -9.68 -22.20
CA ASN A 253 5.50 -9.48 -21.93
C ASN A 253 5.77 -8.53 -20.76
N ALA A 254 5.07 -7.39 -20.67
CA ALA A 254 5.30 -6.44 -19.59
C ALA A 254 4.87 -7.00 -18.21
N LYS A 255 3.80 -7.79 -18.15
CA LYS A 255 3.41 -8.52 -16.95
C LYS A 255 4.45 -9.57 -16.58
N GLU A 256 4.88 -10.40 -17.53
CA GLU A 256 5.90 -11.43 -17.31
C GLU A 256 7.22 -10.83 -16.84
N TYR A 257 7.61 -9.70 -17.42
CA TYR A 257 8.79 -8.96 -17.03
C TYR A 257 8.69 -8.43 -15.58
N ALA A 258 7.57 -7.80 -15.22
CA ALA A 258 7.35 -7.32 -13.86
C ALA A 258 7.40 -8.47 -12.83
N MET A 259 6.81 -9.62 -13.18
CA MET A 259 6.88 -10.82 -12.34
C MET A 259 8.31 -11.36 -12.21
N ALA A 260 9.08 -11.36 -13.31
CA ALA A 260 10.49 -11.74 -13.28
C ALA A 260 11.35 -10.77 -12.44
N GLN A 261 10.88 -9.53 -12.22
CA GLN A 261 11.48 -8.54 -11.33
C GLN A 261 10.96 -8.64 -9.88
N GLY A 262 10.19 -9.68 -9.52
CA GLY A 262 9.77 -9.94 -8.14
C GLY A 262 8.39 -9.42 -7.77
N ALA A 263 7.66 -8.80 -8.70
CA ALA A 263 6.25 -8.49 -8.47
C ALA A 263 5.41 -9.77 -8.45
N ASP A 264 4.44 -9.86 -7.55
CA ASP A 264 3.40 -10.89 -7.69
C ASP A 264 2.53 -10.63 -8.93
N ALA A 265 1.67 -11.60 -9.29
CA ALA A 265 0.84 -11.52 -10.48
C ALA A 265 -0.20 -10.39 -10.46
N ASP A 266 -0.72 -10.04 -9.27
CA ASP A 266 -1.73 -9.00 -9.07
C ASP A 266 -1.09 -7.60 -9.10
N LEU A 267 0.05 -7.44 -8.42
CA LEU A 267 0.87 -6.22 -8.48
C LEU A 267 1.36 -5.96 -9.90
N ALA A 268 1.86 -6.98 -10.62
CA ALA A 268 2.25 -6.86 -12.01
C ALA A 268 1.10 -6.35 -12.88
N VAL A 269 -0.12 -6.92 -12.73
CA VAL A 269 -1.31 -6.44 -13.44
C VAL A 269 -1.63 -4.99 -13.09
N LYS A 270 -1.53 -4.59 -11.82
CA LYS A 270 -1.78 -3.21 -11.40
C LYS A 270 -0.78 -2.24 -12.02
N ILE A 271 0.52 -2.55 -12.03
CA ILE A 271 1.56 -1.70 -12.65
C ILE A 271 1.24 -1.48 -14.14
N ILE A 272 0.93 -2.54 -14.87
CA ILE A 272 0.60 -2.44 -16.30
C ILE A 272 -0.70 -1.66 -16.53
N ASN A 273 -1.69 -1.80 -15.66
CA ASN A 273 -2.93 -1.01 -15.75
C ASN A 273 -2.68 0.48 -15.53
N VAL A 274 -1.75 0.86 -14.65
CA VAL A 274 -1.35 2.27 -14.47
C VAL A 274 -0.74 2.82 -15.76
N ILE A 275 0.18 2.06 -16.38
CA ILE A 275 0.82 2.46 -17.65
C ILE A 275 -0.23 2.62 -18.75
N HIS A 276 -1.12 1.65 -18.94
CA HIS A 276 -2.19 1.74 -19.93
C HIS A 276 -3.19 2.88 -19.65
N GLY A 277 -3.43 3.20 -18.38
CA GLY A 277 -4.20 4.38 -17.99
C GLY A 277 -3.53 5.64 -18.53
N CYS A 278 -2.23 5.79 -18.29
CA CYS A 278 -1.44 6.91 -18.79
C CYS A 278 -1.39 6.98 -20.33
N GLU A 279 -1.22 5.85 -21.03
CA GLU A 279 -1.26 5.80 -22.50
C GLU A 279 -2.61 6.27 -23.09
N LYS A 280 -3.71 6.08 -22.35
CA LYS A 280 -5.06 6.53 -22.77
C LYS A 280 -5.32 7.99 -22.45
N GLU A 281 -4.72 8.51 -21.37
CA GLU A 281 -4.86 9.91 -20.97
C GLU A 281 -4.01 10.85 -21.86
N GLN A 282 -2.93 10.35 -22.45
CA GLN A 282 -2.08 11.13 -23.34
C GLN A 282 -2.50 10.97 -24.80
N ASP A 283 -2.83 12.09 -25.44
CA ASP A 283 -3.07 12.12 -26.89
C ASP A 283 -1.81 11.69 -27.65
N PRO A 284 -1.92 10.79 -28.66
CA PRO A 284 -0.77 10.39 -29.46
C PRO A 284 -0.10 11.61 -30.12
N HIS A 285 1.16 11.87 -29.79
CA HIS A 285 1.97 12.87 -30.48
C HIS A 285 2.57 12.30 -31.78
N GLU A 286 2.76 13.16 -32.79
CA GLU A 286 3.57 12.82 -33.98
C GLU A 286 5.00 12.43 -33.59
N ASP A 287 5.54 13.07 -32.54
CA ASP A 287 6.81 12.72 -31.95
C ASP A 287 6.64 11.67 -30.86
N HIS A 288 6.95 10.43 -31.20
CA HIS A 288 6.78 9.30 -30.29
C HIS A 288 7.64 9.41 -29.01
N CYS A 289 8.80 10.07 -29.07
CA CYS A 289 9.61 10.28 -27.86
C CYS A 289 8.93 11.23 -26.88
N LEU A 290 8.29 12.29 -27.38
CA LEU A 290 7.52 13.20 -26.53
C LEU A 290 6.27 12.52 -25.96
N TRP A 291 5.58 11.71 -26.78
CA TRP A 291 4.44 10.93 -26.29
C TRP A 291 4.83 10.02 -25.12
N VAL A 292 5.88 9.20 -25.28
CA VAL A 292 6.34 8.30 -24.20
C VAL A 292 6.83 9.09 -22.99
N LEU A 293 7.45 10.26 -23.18
CA LEU A 293 7.83 11.11 -22.07
C LEU A 293 6.62 11.57 -21.24
N GLU A 294 5.51 11.96 -21.88
CA GLU A 294 4.30 12.35 -21.17
C GLU A 294 3.63 11.15 -20.48
N VAL A 295 3.64 9.98 -21.11
CA VAL A 295 3.18 8.72 -20.47
C VAL A 295 4.02 8.41 -19.24
N ALA A 296 5.36 8.56 -19.31
CA ALA A 296 6.26 8.35 -18.19
C ALA A 296 6.02 9.37 -17.06
N LYS A 297 5.81 10.65 -17.38
CA LYS A 297 5.46 11.67 -16.37
C LYS A 297 4.14 11.34 -15.67
N CYS A 298 3.13 10.91 -16.42
CA CYS A 298 1.88 10.42 -15.85
C CYS A 298 2.12 9.22 -14.94
N PHE A 299 2.86 8.21 -15.41
CA PHE A 299 3.17 7.01 -14.64
C PHE A 299 3.87 7.35 -13.32
N ARG A 300 4.89 8.21 -13.37
CA ARG A 300 5.55 8.74 -12.18
C ARG A 300 4.56 9.34 -11.19
N THR A 301 3.68 10.22 -11.65
CA THR A 301 2.68 10.86 -10.78
C THR A 301 1.79 9.82 -10.11
N ARG A 302 1.27 8.85 -10.88
CA ARG A 302 0.43 7.76 -10.35
C ARG A 302 1.18 6.89 -9.34
N ILE A 303 2.43 6.54 -9.62
CA ILE A 303 3.27 5.74 -8.73
C ILE A 303 3.54 6.47 -7.41
N HIS A 304 3.71 7.79 -7.45
CA HIS A 304 3.78 8.60 -6.22
C HIS A 304 2.44 8.67 -5.48
N GLU A 305 1.32 8.84 -6.19
CA GLU A 305 -0.03 8.82 -5.58
C GLU A 305 -0.33 7.48 -4.90
N LEU A 306 0.19 6.39 -5.46
CA LEU A 306 0.10 5.03 -4.91
C LEU A 306 1.15 4.74 -3.84
N GLU A 307 2.09 5.67 -3.61
CA GLU A 307 3.22 5.53 -2.69
C GLU A 307 4.13 4.32 -3.03
N TRP A 308 4.21 3.98 -4.32
CA TRP A 308 5.06 2.90 -4.85
C TRP A 308 6.42 3.42 -5.33
N SER A 309 6.65 4.74 -5.27
CA SER A 309 7.89 5.35 -5.77
C SER A 309 9.11 4.93 -4.92
N PRO A 310 10.20 4.46 -5.55
CA PRO A 310 11.46 4.25 -4.83
C PRO A 310 11.99 5.57 -4.25
N THR A 311 12.60 5.51 -3.07
CA THR A 311 13.30 6.69 -2.51
C THR A 311 14.55 7.00 -3.33
N MET A 312 14.99 8.27 -3.32
CA MET A 312 16.24 8.65 -4.00
C MET A 312 17.44 7.88 -3.47
N GLU A 313 17.48 7.57 -2.17
CA GLU A 313 18.53 6.76 -1.56
C GLU A 313 18.57 5.35 -2.15
N VAL A 314 17.41 4.69 -2.31
CA VAL A 314 17.30 3.37 -2.96
C VAL A 314 17.75 3.43 -4.42
N VAL A 315 17.35 4.47 -5.15
CA VAL A 315 17.77 4.67 -6.55
C VAL A 315 19.29 4.82 -6.66
N ILE A 316 19.92 5.55 -5.74
CA ILE A 316 21.37 5.78 -5.76
C ILE A 316 22.12 4.53 -5.30
N GLY A 317 21.80 4.04 -4.10
CA GLY A 317 22.56 3.03 -3.40
C GLY A 317 22.43 1.63 -3.99
N GLU A 318 21.31 1.33 -4.63
CA GLU A 318 21.00 -0.06 -5.03
C GLU A 318 20.74 -0.19 -6.53
N VAL A 319 20.25 0.86 -7.17
CA VAL A 319 19.95 0.84 -8.61
C VAL A 319 21.13 1.34 -9.43
N LEU A 320 21.82 2.41 -9.03
CA LEU A 320 22.94 2.98 -9.78
C LEU A 320 24.30 2.36 -9.45
N VAL A 321 24.59 2.09 -8.17
CA VAL A 321 25.88 1.50 -7.74
C VAL A 321 26.14 0.11 -8.33
N GLU A 322 25.09 -0.67 -8.59
CA GLU A 322 25.24 -2.03 -9.13
C GLU A 322 25.48 -2.08 -10.65
N ILE A 323 25.40 -0.93 -11.33
CA ILE A 323 25.50 -0.81 -12.80
C ILE A 323 26.77 -0.05 -13.19
N SER A 324 27.38 0.68 -12.26
CA SER A 324 28.73 1.28 -12.35
C SER A 324 29.84 0.27 -12.08
#